data_AF-A0A2D3C363-F1
#
_entry.id   AF-A0A2D3C363-F1
#
_cell.length_a   1.000
_cell.length_b   1.000
_cell.length_c   1.000
_cell.angle_alpha   90.00
_cell.angle_beta   90.00
_cell.angle_gamma   90.00
#
_symmetry.space_group_name_H-M   'P 1'
#
loop_
_entity.id
_entity.type
_entity.pdbx_description
1 polymer ?
#
loop_
_entity_poly.entity_id
_entity_poly.type
_entity_poly.pdbx_seq_one_letter_code
_entity_poly.pdbx_strand_id
1 'polypeptide(L)'
;MDKTEYNEIHRSVTDASDFEKLALDYCQPVGVVASILHQKIIDHVKKKHYIIQNKSALLLKKWKGGSSIIQLSEEYKFPPTLIATTLLKEMGMSKKYVFNHLDEIEDNRLAAEIKEALETDLYFSPEAHSFQARKGILGEMIVARWLEYRNIEYLTEEELRKQSAEKTPDFFLPDPVKIQGQQVNWIESKAVFGNETDHQTYIKKQFSRYEELYGSGMVIYWYGYVDGISLEGHIISDYRIDDEFDPDILRDIVELLNLAPDW
;
A
#
# COMPACT_ATOMS: atom_id res chain seq x y z
N MET A 1 -2.61 10.71 -14.42
CA MET A 1 -3.35 11.79 -13.74
C MET A 1 -2.45 13.02 -13.80
N ASP A 2 -2.98 14.14 -14.27
CA ASP A 2 -2.19 15.37 -14.36
C ASP A 2 -1.67 15.77 -12.97
N LYS A 3 -0.48 16.36 -12.94
CA LYS A 3 0.21 16.72 -11.70
C LYS A 3 -0.59 17.75 -10.89
N THR A 4 -1.37 18.61 -11.53
CA THR A 4 -2.23 19.61 -10.87
C THR A 4 -3.36 18.91 -10.12
N GLU A 5 -4.10 18.04 -10.81
CA GLU A 5 -5.19 17.24 -10.23
C GLU A 5 -4.70 16.42 -9.03
N TYR A 6 -3.59 15.69 -9.21
CA TYR A 6 -2.97 14.91 -8.14
C TYR A 6 -2.64 15.79 -6.93
N ASN A 7 -2.01 16.95 -7.14
CA ASN A 7 -1.61 17.83 -6.05
C ASN A 7 -2.82 18.43 -5.32
N GLU A 8 -3.92 18.71 -6.03
CA GLU A 8 -5.15 19.23 -5.44
C GLU A 8 -5.86 18.17 -4.58
N ILE A 9 -5.99 16.93 -5.07
CA ILE A 9 -6.52 15.81 -4.29
C ILE A 9 -5.62 15.56 -3.08
N HIS A 10 -4.31 15.41 -3.29
CA HIS A 10 -3.34 15.16 -2.22
C HIS A 10 -3.36 16.25 -1.14
N ARG A 11 -3.54 17.52 -1.52
CA ARG A 11 -3.66 18.62 -0.54
C ARG A 11 -4.98 18.57 0.22
N SER A 12 -6.08 18.28 -0.49
CA SER A 12 -7.45 18.37 0.02
C SER A 12 -7.85 17.18 0.88
N VAL A 13 -7.39 15.96 0.56
CA VAL A 13 -7.75 14.76 1.30
C VAL A 13 -7.05 14.73 2.66
N THR A 14 -7.82 14.60 3.73
CA THR A 14 -7.32 14.60 5.11
C THR A 14 -7.65 13.31 5.85
N ASP A 15 -8.85 12.78 5.68
CA ASP A 15 -9.31 11.53 6.28
C ASP A 15 -10.33 10.82 5.38
N ALA A 16 -10.89 9.71 5.85
CA ALA A 16 -11.82 8.88 5.09
C ALA A 16 -13.15 9.60 4.76
N SER A 17 -13.56 10.60 5.55
CA SER A 17 -14.81 11.34 5.29
C SER A 17 -14.74 12.22 4.04
N ASP A 18 -13.53 12.52 3.55
CA ASP A 18 -13.30 13.29 2.33
C ASP A 18 -13.44 12.44 1.06
N PHE A 19 -13.40 11.10 1.16
CA PHE A 19 -13.23 10.21 0.00
C PHE A 19 -14.33 10.36 -1.04
N GLU A 20 -15.59 10.20 -0.64
CA GLU A 20 -16.75 10.27 -1.55
C GLU A 20 -16.85 11.62 -2.26
N LYS A 21 -16.66 12.71 -1.51
CA LYS A 21 -16.76 14.06 -2.05
C LYS A 21 -15.65 14.32 -3.07
N LEU A 22 -14.40 14.01 -2.73
CA LEU A 22 -13.28 14.23 -3.64
C LEU A 22 -13.33 13.28 -4.84
N ALA A 23 -13.75 12.03 -4.64
CA ALA A 23 -13.98 11.09 -5.74
C ALA A 23 -14.97 11.68 -6.77
N LEU A 24 -16.07 12.25 -6.29
CA LEU A 24 -17.05 12.93 -7.14
C LEU A 24 -16.49 14.20 -7.80
N ASP A 25 -15.85 15.07 -7.02
CA ASP A 25 -15.34 16.37 -7.51
C ASP A 25 -14.29 16.22 -8.63
N TYR A 26 -13.49 15.14 -8.58
CA TYR A 26 -12.43 14.87 -9.57
C TYR A 26 -12.77 13.73 -10.54
N CYS A 27 -14.00 13.18 -10.49
CA CYS A 27 -14.42 12.03 -11.30
C CYS A 27 -13.47 10.82 -11.18
N GLN A 28 -12.97 10.55 -9.98
CA GLN A 28 -12.08 9.43 -9.68
C GLN A 28 -12.80 8.37 -8.84
N PRO A 29 -12.43 7.08 -8.96
CA PRO A 29 -12.87 6.06 -8.02
C PRO A 29 -12.45 6.38 -6.58
N VAL A 30 -13.27 6.00 -5.60
CA VAL A 30 -13.02 6.26 -4.16
C VAL A 30 -11.67 5.70 -3.72
N GLY A 31 -11.29 4.51 -4.21
CA GLY A 31 -10.02 3.87 -3.88
C GLY A 31 -8.80 4.64 -4.38
N VAL A 32 -8.93 5.47 -5.43
CA VAL A 32 -7.85 6.36 -5.91
C VAL A 32 -7.54 7.43 -4.86
N VAL A 33 -8.58 8.12 -4.39
CA VAL A 33 -8.46 9.14 -3.33
C VAL A 33 -7.91 8.50 -2.04
N ALA A 34 -8.44 7.34 -1.66
CA ALA A 34 -7.97 6.60 -0.50
C ALA A 34 -6.49 6.19 -0.62
N SER A 35 -6.05 5.75 -1.82
CA SER A 35 -4.65 5.41 -2.05
C SER A 35 -3.71 6.62 -2.00
N ILE A 36 -4.15 7.78 -2.48
CA ILE A 36 -3.37 9.04 -2.37
C ILE A 36 -3.23 9.44 -0.90
N LEU A 37 -4.30 9.36 -0.10
CA LEU A 37 -4.23 9.63 1.33
C LEU A 37 -3.31 8.63 2.05
N HIS A 38 -3.40 7.34 1.71
CA HIS A 38 -2.52 6.32 2.27
C HIS A 38 -1.04 6.70 2.06
N GLN A 39 -0.64 7.05 0.83
CA GLN A 39 0.74 7.49 0.55
C GLN A 39 1.14 8.71 1.37
N LYS A 40 0.28 9.73 1.44
CA LYS A 40 0.50 10.94 2.25
C LYS A 40 0.77 10.61 3.72
N ILE A 41 0.01 9.67 4.29
CA ILE A 41 0.14 9.22 5.68
C ILE A 41 1.44 8.42 5.88
N ILE A 42 1.76 7.49 4.97
CA ILE A 42 3.01 6.74 5.02
C ILE A 42 4.22 7.68 5.00
N ASP A 43 4.22 8.69 4.12
CA ASP A 43 5.32 9.64 4.00
C ASP A 43 5.46 10.55 5.22
N HIS A 44 4.33 10.99 5.78
CA HIS A 44 4.32 11.71 7.06
C HIS A 44 4.92 10.88 8.19
N VAL A 45 4.56 9.59 8.27
CA VAL A 45 5.09 8.67 9.26
C VAL A 45 6.59 8.43 9.08
N LYS A 46 7.06 8.16 7.85
CA LYS A 46 8.49 8.01 7.54
C LYS A 46 9.30 9.22 8.06
N LYS A 47 8.81 10.43 7.81
CA LYS A 47 9.47 11.69 8.23
C LYS A 47 9.49 11.87 9.75
N LYS A 48 8.41 11.50 10.45
CA LYS A 48 8.29 11.68 11.90
C LYS A 48 8.82 10.52 12.74
N HIS A 49 8.99 9.34 12.16
CA HIS A 49 9.29 8.11 12.90
C HIS A 49 10.46 8.28 13.87
N TYR A 50 11.61 8.75 13.39
CA TYR A 50 12.80 8.95 14.23
C TYR A 50 12.59 9.95 15.37
N ILE A 51 11.82 11.02 15.12
CA ILE A 51 11.50 12.04 16.12
C ILE A 51 10.65 11.43 17.25
N ILE A 52 9.67 10.59 16.89
CA ILE A 52 8.81 9.90 17.85
C ILE A 52 9.59 8.86 18.64
N GLN A 53 10.44 8.07 17.97
CA GLN A 53 11.31 7.10 18.64
C GLN A 53 12.23 7.76 19.67
N ASN A 54 12.82 8.91 19.36
CA ASN A 54 13.66 9.64 20.32
C ASN A 54 12.89 10.21 21.52
N LYS A 55 11.56 10.28 21.44
CA LYS A 55 10.67 10.74 22.51
C LYS A 55 10.00 9.56 23.24
N SER A 56 10.38 8.31 23.00
CA SER A 56 9.75 7.12 23.58
C SER A 56 9.64 7.18 25.11
N ALA A 57 10.73 7.52 25.80
CA ALA A 57 10.76 7.68 27.25
C ALA A 57 9.81 8.79 27.75
N LEU A 58 9.71 9.90 27.01
CA LEU A 58 8.78 10.99 27.34
C LEU A 58 7.32 10.59 27.12
N LEU A 59 7.03 9.89 26.02
CA LEU A 59 5.70 9.34 25.75
C LEU A 59 5.27 8.38 26.86
N LEU A 60 6.17 7.48 27.27
CA LEU A 60 5.92 6.57 28.38
C LEU A 60 5.67 7.31 29.70
N LYS A 61 6.43 8.37 29.98
CA LYS A 61 6.22 9.22 31.15
C LYS A 61 4.84 9.90 31.13
N LYS A 62 4.42 10.43 29.98
CA LYS A 62 3.10 11.06 29.82
C LYS A 62 1.97 10.05 29.98
N TRP A 63 2.11 8.88 29.38
CA TRP A 63 1.14 7.79 29.49
C TRP A 63 0.96 7.33 30.95
N LYS A 64 2.07 7.11 31.67
CA LYS A 64 2.07 6.83 33.11
C LYS A 64 1.48 7.97 33.94
N GLY A 65 1.59 9.21 33.45
CA GLY A 65 0.98 10.40 34.04
C GLY A 65 -0.51 10.57 33.76
N GLY A 66 -1.14 9.67 32.99
CA GLY A 66 -2.58 9.61 32.77
C GLY A 66 -3.04 9.94 31.34
N SER A 67 -2.15 10.36 30.44
CA SER A 67 -2.53 10.55 29.02
C SER A 67 -2.84 9.21 28.36
N SER A 68 -3.92 9.12 27.58
CA SER A 68 -4.22 7.90 26.81
C SER A 68 -3.39 7.80 25.53
N ILE A 69 -3.29 6.60 24.93
CA ILE A 69 -2.65 6.39 23.62
C ILE A 69 -3.28 7.28 22.53
N ILE A 70 -4.61 7.45 22.53
CA ILE A 70 -5.31 8.30 21.58
C ILE A 70 -4.93 9.78 21.76
N GLN A 71 -4.90 10.29 23.00
CA GLN A 71 -4.48 11.67 23.27
C GLN A 71 -3.03 11.92 22.82
N LEU A 72 -2.14 10.95 23.02
CA LEU A 72 -0.77 11.03 22.54
C LEU A 72 -0.69 10.98 21.00
N SER A 73 -1.52 10.18 20.35
CA SER A 73 -1.65 10.15 18.89
C SER A 73 -2.03 11.51 18.33
N GLU A 74 -3.06 12.15 18.90
CA GLU A 74 -3.53 13.48 18.51
C GLU A 74 -2.47 14.57 18.77
N GLU A 75 -1.88 14.60 19.96
CA GLU A 75 -0.88 15.60 20.35
C GLU A 75 0.33 15.56 19.40
N TYR A 76 0.83 14.37 19.09
CA TYR A 76 2.01 14.20 18.25
C TYR A 76 1.69 14.12 16.75
N LYS A 77 0.40 14.08 16.40
CA LYS A 77 -0.13 13.83 15.05
C LYS A 77 0.57 12.63 14.43
N PHE A 78 0.46 11.48 15.09
CA PHE A 78 1.14 10.23 14.73
C PHE A 78 0.23 9.04 15.02
N PRO A 79 0.17 8.00 14.15
CA PRO A 79 -0.86 6.97 14.24
C PRO A 79 -0.89 6.23 15.59
N PRO A 80 -2.08 5.95 16.16
CA PRO A 80 -2.20 5.44 17.52
C PRO A 80 -1.59 4.03 17.67
N THR A 81 -1.66 3.17 16.65
CA THR A 81 -1.00 1.86 16.70
C THR A 81 0.53 1.99 16.77
N LEU A 82 1.10 3.04 16.15
CA LEU A 82 2.53 3.29 16.22
C LEU A 82 2.96 3.98 17.53
N ILE A 83 2.09 4.79 18.15
CA ILE A 83 2.29 5.26 19.52
C ILE A 83 2.30 4.08 20.48
N ALA A 84 1.29 3.20 20.41
CA ALA A 84 1.23 1.96 21.19
C ALA A 84 2.50 1.12 21.02
N THR A 85 2.93 0.89 19.78
CA THR A 85 4.16 0.15 19.48
C THR A 85 5.41 0.81 20.10
N THR A 86 5.47 2.13 20.11
CA THR A 86 6.58 2.88 20.71
C THR A 86 6.60 2.72 22.23
N LEU A 87 5.43 2.77 22.89
CA LEU A 87 5.30 2.53 24.32
C LEU A 87 5.70 1.10 24.68
N LEU A 88 5.20 0.09 23.96
CA LEU A 88 5.53 -1.31 24.20
C LEU A 88 7.03 -1.57 24.10
N LYS A 89 7.68 -0.99 23.09
CA LYS A 89 9.14 -1.09 22.91
C LYS A 89 9.90 -0.48 24.10
N GLU A 90 9.48 0.70 24.57
CA GLU A 90 10.08 1.35 25.75
C GLU A 90 9.86 0.54 27.04
N MET A 91 8.73 -0.16 27.14
CA MET A 91 8.42 -1.08 28.24
C MET A 91 9.14 -2.43 28.14
N GLY A 92 9.87 -2.71 27.06
CA GLY A 92 10.50 -4.01 26.81
C GLY A 92 9.53 -5.13 26.41
N MET A 93 8.31 -4.78 25.98
CA MET A 93 7.27 -5.73 25.60
C MET A 93 7.31 -6.02 24.10
N SER A 94 7.01 -7.26 23.73
CA SER A 94 6.89 -7.66 22.32
C SER A 94 5.57 -7.20 21.73
N LYS A 95 5.61 -6.30 20.74
CA LYS A 95 4.42 -5.90 19.93
C LYS A 95 3.63 -7.13 19.45
N LYS A 96 4.34 -8.11 18.86
CA LYS A 96 3.71 -9.32 18.29
C LYS A 96 2.99 -10.13 19.36
N TYR A 97 3.58 -10.27 20.55
CA TYR A 97 2.93 -10.98 21.64
C TYR A 97 1.69 -10.22 22.11
N VAL A 98 1.84 -8.94 22.43
CA VAL A 98 0.77 -8.13 23.02
C VAL A 98 -0.44 -8.01 22.09
N PHE A 99 -0.23 -7.79 20.80
CA PHE A 99 -1.32 -7.65 19.84
C PHE A 99 -2.14 -8.94 19.68
N ASN A 100 -1.54 -10.10 19.95
CA ASN A 100 -2.20 -11.40 19.83
C ASN A 100 -2.80 -11.91 21.16
N HIS A 101 -2.47 -11.29 22.29
CA HIS A 101 -2.84 -11.77 23.63
C HIS A 101 -3.30 -10.62 24.53
N LEU A 102 -4.12 -9.70 24.00
CA LEU A 102 -4.60 -8.53 24.75
C LEU A 102 -5.33 -8.90 26.04
N ASP A 103 -6.08 -10.00 26.03
CA ASP A 103 -6.83 -10.49 27.19
C ASP A 103 -5.93 -11.09 28.29
N GLU A 104 -4.65 -11.36 27.98
CA GLU A 104 -3.65 -11.89 28.93
C GLU A 104 -2.79 -10.79 29.57
N ILE A 105 -2.97 -9.53 29.15
CA ILE A 105 -2.19 -8.40 29.67
C ILE A 105 -2.71 -8.01 31.05
N GLU A 106 -1.86 -8.12 32.08
CA GLU A 106 -2.22 -7.77 33.47
C GLU A 106 -2.67 -6.31 33.64
N ASP A 107 -2.09 -5.40 32.86
CA ASP A 107 -2.48 -3.99 32.86
C ASP A 107 -3.73 -3.79 31.99
N ASN A 108 -4.90 -3.83 32.64
CA ASN A 108 -6.20 -3.62 32.00
C ASN A 108 -6.30 -2.30 31.23
N ARG A 109 -5.65 -1.23 31.70
CA ARG A 109 -5.67 0.06 31.02
C ARG A 109 -4.87 -0.02 29.73
N LEU A 110 -3.67 -0.59 29.79
CA LEU A 110 -2.83 -0.78 28.62
C LEU A 110 -3.54 -1.66 27.57
N ALA A 111 -4.14 -2.77 28.00
CA ALA A 111 -4.90 -3.67 27.13
C ALA A 111 -6.05 -2.93 26.39
N ALA A 112 -6.86 -2.19 27.15
CA ALA A 112 -7.98 -1.44 26.59
C ALA A 112 -7.54 -0.34 25.61
N GLU A 113 -6.51 0.44 25.97
CA GLU A 113 -6.01 1.52 25.10
C GLU A 113 -5.30 0.98 23.85
N ILE A 114 -4.63 -0.18 23.92
CA ILE A 114 -4.07 -0.83 22.72
C ILE A 114 -5.20 -1.33 21.81
N LYS A 115 -6.24 -1.95 22.38
CA LYS A 115 -7.40 -2.37 21.60
C LYS A 115 -8.03 -1.20 20.85
N GLU A 116 -8.30 -0.09 21.55
CA GLU A 116 -8.83 1.14 20.95
C GLU A 116 -7.90 1.68 19.85
N ALA A 117 -6.58 1.68 20.08
CA ALA A 117 -5.60 2.12 19.08
C ALA A 117 -5.59 1.24 17.82
N LEU A 118 -5.77 -0.07 17.97
CA LEU A 118 -5.87 -1.00 16.85
C LEU A 118 -7.18 -0.84 16.09
N GLU A 119 -8.28 -0.55 16.78
CA GLU A 119 -9.62 -0.30 16.23
C GLU A 119 -9.77 1.10 15.59
N THR A 120 -8.83 2.03 15.82
CA THR A 120 -8.90 3.41 15.30
C THR A 120 -7.85 3.73 14.22
N ASP A 121 -6.70 3.04 14.17
CA ASP A 121 -5.62 3.30 13.21
C ASP A 121 -5.82 2.71 11.79
N LEU A 122 -6.21 3.53 10.80
CA LEU A 122 -6.71 2.98 9.51
C LEU A 122 -5.58 2.49 8.59
N TYR A 123 -4.33 2.61 9.05
CA TYR A 123 -3.16 2.54 8.18
C TYR A 123 -2.06 1.62 8.73
N PHE A 124 -1.94 1.48 10.05
CA PHE A 124 -0.88 0.72 10.70
C PHE A 124 -1.36 -0.37 11.66
N SER A 125 -2.68 -0.55 11.80
CA SER A 125 -3.26 -1.70 12.51
C SER A 125 -3.04 -3.01 11.74
N PRO A 126 -3.12 -4.18 12.42
CA PRO A 126 -3.12 -5.47 11.74
C PRO A 126 -4.19 -5.56 10.64
N GLU A 127 -5.40 -5.06 10.90
CA GLU A 127 -6.48 -5.07 9.90
C GLU A 127 -6.16 -4.16 8.70
N ALA A 128 -5.58 -2.98 8.94
CA ALA A 128 -5.13 -2.11 7.85
C ALA A 128 -4.09 -2.80 6.95
N HIS A 129 -3.14 -3.54 7.55
CA HIS A 129 -2.18 -4.33 6.79
C HIS A 129 -2.84 -5.49 6.03
N SER A 130 -3.78 -6.20 6.66
CA SER A 130 -4.57 -7.24 6.01
C SER A 130 -5.39 -6.69 4.84
N PHE A 131 -5.98 -5.50 4.98
CA PHE A 131 -6.70 -4.82 3.91
C PHE A 131 -5.78 -4.49 2.72
N GLN A 132 -4.58 -3.94 2.96
CA GLN A 132 -3.62 -3.70 1.87
C GLN A 132 -3.16 -5.00 1.20
N ALA A 133 -2.95 -6.08 1.96
CA ALA A 133 -2.60 -7.38 1.42
C ALA A 133 -3.73 -7.95 0.52
N ARG A 134 -4.99 -7.85 0.96
CA ARG A 134 -6.15 -8.25 0.14
C ARG A 134 -6.22 -7.48 -1.18
N LYS A 135 -5.96 -6.17 -1.16
CA LYS A 135 -5.88 -5.36 -2.38
C LYS A 135 -4.76 -5.81 -3.33
N GLY A 136 -3.58 -6.13 -2.80
CA GLY A 136 -2.46 -6.68 -3.57
C GLY A 136 -2.84 -7.99 -4.27
N ILE A 137 -3.38 -8.94 -3.50
CA ILE A 137 -3.84 -10.24 -3.99
C ILE A 137 -4.92 -10.07 -5.07
N LEU A 138 -5.89 -9.18 -4.86
CA LEU A 138 -6.94 -8.90 -5.86
C LEU A 138 -6.33 -8.33 -7.15
N GLY A 139 -5.40 -7.38 -7.05
CA GLY A 139 -4.69 -6.84 -8.21
C GLY A 139 -3.92 -7.92 -8.98
N GLU A 140 -3.16 -8.77 -8.29
CA GLU A 140 -2.45 -9.90 -8.90
C GLU A 140 -3.42 -10.90 -9.55
N MET A 141 -4.53 -11.23 -8.90
CA MET A 141 -5.56 -12.12 -9.46
C MET A 141 -6.14 -11.56 -10.76
N ILE A 142 -6.36 -10.24 -10.86
CA ILE A 142 -6.84 -9.60 -12.09
C ILE A 142 -5.80 -9.75 -13.21
N VAL A 143 -4.50 -9.54 -12.93
CA VAL A 143 -3.43 -9.77 -13.93
C VAL A 143 -3.40 -11.22 -14.39
N ALA A 144 -3.47 -12.17 -13.46
CA ALA A 144 -3.46 -13.61 -13.76
C ALA A 144 -4.61 -13.98 -14.72
N ARG A 145 -5.85 -13.58 -14.38
CA ARG A 145 -7.03 -13.82 -15.23
C ARG A 145 -6.89 -13.18 -16.61
N TRP A 146 -6.33 -11.98 -16.68
CA TRP A 146 -6.09 -11.30 -17.94
C TRP A 146 -5.05 -12.02 -18.83
N LEU A 147 -3.96 -12.52 -18.24
CA LEU A 147 -2.98 -13.34 -18.94
C LEU A 147 -3.60 -14.66 -19.44
N GLU A 148 -4.37 -15.34 -18.59
CA GLU A 148 -5.09 -16.57 -18.92
C GLU A 148 -6.09 -16.35 -20.07
N TYR A 149 -6.90 -15.29 -20.01
CA TYR A 149 -7.84 -14.92 -21.07
C TYR A 149 -7.16 -14.72 -22.42
N ARG A 150 -5.94 -14.17 -22.41
CA ARG A 150 -5.12 -13.97 -23.61
C ARG A 150 -4.29 -15.20 -24.00
N ASN A 151 -4.39 -16.31 -23.27
CA ASN A 151 -3.56 -17.51 -23.43
C ASN A 151 -2.05 -17.20 -23.37
N ILE A 152 -1.65 -16.33 -22.45
CA ILE A 152 -0.24 -15.98 -22.19
C ILE A 152 0.26 -16.83 -21.03
N GLU A 153 1.30 -17.64 -21.27
CA GLU A 153 1.95 -18.40 -20.22
C GLU A 153 2.78 -17.50 -19.29
N TYR A 154 2.76 -17.81 -18.00
CA TYR A 154 3.53 -17.08 -16.99
C TYR A 154 3.98 -18.00 -15.85
N LEU A 155 4.97 -17.53 -15.08
CA LEU A 155 5.39 -18.07 -13.80
C LEU A 155 5.12 -17.05 -12.71
N THR A 156 4.52 -17.49 -11.62
CA THR A 156 4.27 -16.71 -10.40
C THR A 156 5.54 -16.53 -9.57
N GLU A 157 5.50 -15.56 -8.65
CA GLU A 157 6.53 -15.37 -7.63
C GLU A 157 6.85 -16.68 -6.87
N GLU A 158 5.82 -17.43 -6.46
CA GLU A 158 5.98 -18.68 -5.71
C GLU A 158 6.74 -19.74 -6.51
N GLU A 159 6.44 -19.86 -7.81
CA GLU A 159 7.11 -20.80 -8.71
C GLU A 159 8.56 -20.42 -8.96
N LEU A 160 8.84 -19.13 -9.17
CA LEU A 160 10.21 -18.64 -9.30
C LEU A 160 11.03 -18.86 -8.02
N ARG A 161 10.43 -18.66 -6.85
CA ARG A 161 11.07 -18.92 -5.55
C ARG A 161 11.38 -20.40 -5.34
N LYS A 162 10.51 -21.32 -5.78
CA LYS A 162 10.79 -22.77 -5.79
C LYS A 162 11.99 -23.12 -6.67
N GLN A 163 12.27 -22.31 -7.68
CA GLN A 163 13.45 -22.42 -8.54
C GLN A 163 14.69 -21.68 -8.00
N SER A 164 14.65 -21.24 -6.74
CA SER A 164 15.74 -20.50 -6.05
C SER A 164 16.04 -19.12 -6.62
N ALA A 165 15.08 -18.47 -7.28
CA ALA A 165 15.22 -17.06 -7.66
C ALA A 165 15.22 -16.15 -6.42
N GLU A 166 16.22 -15.28 -6.31
CA GLU A 166 16.37 -14.36 -5.16
C GLU A 166 15.43 -13.15 -5.26
N LYS A 167 15.18 -12.68 -6.49
CA LYS A 167 14.34 -11.53 -6.82
C LYS A 167 13.39 -11.93 -7.93
N THR A 168 12.11 -11.68 -7.71
CA THR A 168 11.03 -12.24 -8.50
C THR A 168 9.99 -11.15 -8.73
N PRO A 169 9.64 -10.84 -9.99
CA PRO A 169 8.42 -10.09 -10.28
C PRO A 169 7.20 -10.92 -9.88
N ASP A 170 6.03 -10.29 -9.80
CA ASP A 170 4.77 -10.99 -9.52
C ASP A 170 4.46 -12.01 -10.62
N PHE A 171 4.73 -11.64 -11.87
CA PHE A 171 4.60 -12.49 -13.05
C PHE A 171 5.86 -12.41 -13.92
N PHE A 172 6.47 -13.55 -14.21
CA PHE A 172 7.48 -13.68 -15.26
C PHE A 172 6.87 -14.36 -16.48
N LEU A 173 7.20 -13.89 -17.68
CA LEU A 173 6.67 -14.39 -18.95
C LEU A 173 7.81 -15.14 -19.67
N PRO A 174 7.83 -16.48 -19.64
CA PRO A 174 8.90 -17.26 -20.28
C PRO A 174 9.02 -16.98 -21.78
N ASP A 175 7.87 -16.78 -22.43
CA ASP A 175 7.77 -16.33 -23.81
C ASP A 175 7.35 -14.85 -23.83
N PRO A 176 8.27 -13.92 -24.19
CA PRO A 176 7.98 -12.50 -24.12
C PRO A 176 6.86 -12.08 -25.06
N VAL A 177 5.98 -11.21 -24.58
CA VAL A 177 4.80 -10.76 -25.34
C VAL A 177 4.94 -9.30 -25.75
N LYS A 178 4.33 -8.93 -26.87
CA LYS A 178 4.32 -7.54 -27.34
C LYS A 178 3.07 -6.83 -26.86
N ILE A 179 3.23 -5.87 -25.96
CA ILE A 179 2.16 -5.07 -25.36
C ILE A 179 2.42 -3.61 -25.70
N GLN A 180 1.43 -2.90 -26.23
CA GLN A 180 1.57 -1.49 -26.64
C GLN A 180 2.83 -1.20 -27.49
N GLY A 181 3.23 -2.16 -28.33
CA GLY A 181 4.42 -2.03 -29.17
C GLY A 181 5.76 -2.39 -28.52
N GLN A 182 5.81 -2.62 -27.20
CA GLN A 182 7.02 -2.98 -26.45
C GLN A 182 7.03 -4.46 -26.08
N GLN A 183 8.22 -5.05 -25.97
CA GLN A 183 8.39 -6.42 -25.49
C GLN A 183 8.30 -6.43 -23.96
N VAL A 184 7.52 -7.34 -23.40
CA VAL A 184 7.30 -7.49 -21.95
C VAL A 184 7.68 -8.91 -21.55
N ASN A 185 8.61 -9.01 -20.60
CA ASN A 185 9.12 -10.27 -20.05
C ASN A 185 8.67 -10.50 -18.59
N TRP A 186 8.20 -9.45 -17.92
CA TRP A 186 7.69 -9.54 -16.56
C TRP A 186 6.64 -8.45 -16.30
N ILE A 187 5.77 -8.71 -15.32
CA ILE A 187 4.73 -7.79 -14.88
C ILE A 187 4.81 -7.67 -13.35
N GLU A 188 4.75 -6.44 -12.87
CA GLU A 188 4.58 -6.12 -11.45
C GLU A 188 3.24 -5.40 -11.22
N SER A 189 2.44 -5.95 -10.31
CA SER A 189 1.14 -5.47 -9.87
C SER A 189 1.29 -4.64 -8.59
N LYS A 190 0.95 -3.35 -8.67
CA LYS A 190 1.00 -2.43 -7.52
C LYS A 190 -0.40 -1.94 -7.19
N ALA A 191 -1.00 -2.45 -6.12
CA ALA A 191 -2.30 -2.00 -5.60
C ALA A 191 -2.22 -0.66 -4.84
N VAL A 192 -1.52 0.31 -5.42
CA VAL A 192 -1.29 1.66 -4.91
C VAL A 192 -1.30 2.68 -6.06
N PHE A 193 -1.46 3.95 -5.73
CA PHE A 193 -1.26 5.06 -6.66
C PHE A 193 0.23 5.25 -6.98
N GLY A 194 0.59 5.47 -8.24
CA GLY A 194 1.98 5.70 -8.64
C GLY A 194 2.37 7.17 -8.50
N ASN A 195 3.22 7.52 -7.52
CA ASN A 195 3.83 8.85 -7.42
C ASN A 195 5.33 8.79 -7.75
N GLU A 196 5.92 9.94 -8.09
CA GLU A 196 7.31 10.03 -8.54
C GLU A 196 8.32 9.53 -7.49
N THR A 197 8.09 9.84 -6.20
CA THR A 197 9.02 9.49 -5.12
C THR A 197 9.06 7.99 -4.84
N ASP A 198 7.88 7.36 -4.74
CA ASP A 198 7.74 5.93 -4.53
C ASP A 198 8.20 5.16 -5.76
N HIS A 199 7.88 5.62 -6.98
CA HIS A 199 8.35 5.01 -8.21
C HIS A 199 9.89 4.96 -8.28
N GLN A 200 10.56 6.08 -8.00
CA GLN A 200 12.03 6.12 -7.93
C GLN A 200 12.60 5.19 -6.86
N THR A 201 11.86 4.95 -5.78
CA THR A 201 12.24 3.98 -4.75
C THR A 201 12.09 2.54 -5.27
N TYR A 202 11.02 2.23 -6.01
CA TYR A 202 10.81 0.91 -6.59
C TYR A 202 11.82 0.58 -7.69
N ILE A 203 12.19 1.55 -8.54
CA ILE A 203 13.28 1.39 -9.52
C ILE A 203 14.54 0.88 -8.82
N LYS A 204 15.00 1.63 -7.81
CA LYS A 204 16.25 1.33 -7.08
C LYS A 204 16.22 0.01 -6.31
N LYS A 205 15.07 -0.41 -5.81
CA LYS A 205 14.96 -1.58 -4.92
C LYS A 205 14.52 -2.86 -5.62
N GLN A 206 13.82 -2.74 -6.76
CA GLN A 206 13.09 -3.83 -7.41
C GLN A 206 13.32 -3.79 -8.93
N PHE A 207 12.82 -2.77 -9.63
CA PHE A 207 12.66 -2.84 -11.10
C PHE A 207 13.99 -2.92 -11.85
N SER A 208 15.04 -2.20 -11.41
CA SER A 208 16.36 -2.32 -12.04
C SER A 208 16.91 -3.75 -11.95
N ARG A 209 16.61 -4.47 -10.86
CA ARG A 209 17.05 -5.85 -10.72
C ARG A 209 16.24 -6.81 -11.58
N TYR A 210 14.95 -6.56 -11.77
CA TYR A 210 14.15 -7.33 -12.72
C TYR A 210 14.60 -7.10 -14.15
N GLU A 211 14.95 -5.85 -14.49
CA GLU A 211 15.51 -5.52 -15.81
C GLU A 211 16.80 -6.27 -16.10
N GLU A 212 17.74 -6.28 -15.15
CA GLU A 212 18.99 -7.02 -15.27
C GLU A 212 18.80 -8.54 -15.45
N LEU A 213 17.77 -9.11 -14.83
CA LEU A 213 17.55 -10.57 -14.80
C LEU A 213 16.64 -11.06 -15.93
N TYR A 214 15.63 -10.28 -16.27
CA TYR A 214 14.50 -10.69 -17.10
C TYR A 214 14.27 -9.77 -18.30
N GLY A 215 14.95 -8.63 -18.41
CA GLY A 215 14.77 -7.65 -19.49
C GLY A 215 13.62 -6.68 -19.23
N SER A 216 13.04 -6.14 -20.30
CA SER A 216 11.94 -5.16 -20.20
C SER A 216 10.68 -5.75 -19.57
N GLY A 217 9.91 -4.94 -18.86
CA GLY A 217 8.68 -5.36 -18.22
C GLY A 217 7.58 -4.29 -18.20
N MET A 218 6.56 -4.58 -17.40
CA MET A 218 5.40 -3.72 -17.21
C MET A 218 5.10 -3.56 -15.73
N VAL A 219 4.81 -2.33 -15.30
CA VAL A 219 4.35 -2.03 -13.95
C VAL A 219 2.93 -1.47 -14.02
N ILE A 220 2.02 -2.10 -13.27
CA ILE A 220 0.60 -1.69 -13.21
C ILE A 220 0.35 -1.01 -11.87
N TYR A 221 0.04 0.28 -11.89
CA TYR A 221 -0.46 1.01 -10.73
C TYR A 221 -1.99 1.04 -10.77
N TRP A 222 -2.63 0.17 -9.99
CA TRP A 222 -4.08 -0.04 -10.06
C TRP A 222 -4.89 1.23 -9.84
N TYR A 223 -4.43 2.11 -8.96
CA TYR A 223 -5.12 3.37 -8.65
C TYR A 223 -4.70 4.53 -9.55
N GLY A 224 -4.00 4.26 -10.66
CA GLY A 224 -3.44 5.28 -11.53
C GLY A 224 -2.11 5.81 -11.03
N TYR A 225 -1.52 6.72 -11.80
CA TYR A 225 -0.21 7.30 -11.52
C TYR A 225 -0.13 8.76 -11.97
N VAL A 226 0.80 9.53 -11.41
CA VAL A 226 1.08 10.92 -11.83
C VAL A 226 1.75 10.91 -13.20
N ASP A 227 1.30 11.81 -14.07
CA ASP A 227 1.93 12.02 -15.37
C ASP A 227 3.40 12.42 -15.21
N GLY A 228 4.27 11.87 -16.07
CA GLY A 228 5.71 12.11 -16.02
C GLY A 228 6.51 11.02 -15.29
N ILE A 229 5.86 10.05 -14.66
CA ILE A 229 6.51 8.80 -14.26
C ILE A 229 6.83 7.98 -15.49
N SER A 230 8.07 7.50 -15.60
CA SER A 230 8.51 6.63 -16.67
C SER A 230 9.69 5.77 -16.22
N LEU A 231 9.86 4.65 -16.92
CA LEU A 231 11.02 3.77 -16.81
C LEU A 231 11.40 3.35 -18.24
N GLU A 232 12.62 3.69 -18.66
CA GLU A 232 13.05 3.55 -20.05
C GLU A 232 13.03 2.10 -20.52
N GLY A 233 12.30 1.80 -21.60
CA GLY A 233 12.17 0.44 -22.13
C GLY A 233 11.12 -0.42 -21.40
N HIS A 234 10.35 0.15 -20.48
CA HIS A 234 9.28 -0.53 -19.76
C HIS A 234 7.94 0.18 -19.96
N ILE A 235 6.85 -0.55 -19.74
CA ILE A 235 5.50 -0.01 -19.76
C ILE A 235 5.10 0.36 -18.34
N ILE A 236 4.60 1.58 -18.16
CA ILE A 236 3.87 1.97 -16.95
C ILE A 236 2.40 2.09 -17.33
N SER A 237 1.55 1.36 -16.64
CA SER A 237 0.12 1.34 -16.91
C SER A 237 -0.69 1.39 -15.63
N ASP A 238 -2.01 1.41 -15.77
CA ASP A 238 -2.99 1.37 -14.70
C ASP A 238 -4.09 0.36 -15.03
N TYR A 239 -5.25 0.46 -14.40
CA TYR A 239 -6.38 -0.44 -14.64
C TYR A 239 -6.84 -0.51 -16.12
N ARG A 240 -6.35 0.38 -17.00
CA ARG A 240 -6.59 0.40 -18.45
C ARG A 240 -5.47 -0.29 -19.24
N ILE A 241 -4.90 -1.37 -18.70
CA ILE A 241 -3.85 -2.16 -19.38
C ILE A 241 -4.31 -2.71 -20.73
N ASP A 242 -5.62 -2.86 -20.92
CA ASP A 242 -6.25 -3.43 -22.11
C ASP A 242 -7.53 -2.66 -22.46
N ASP A 243 -7.84 -2.62 -23.76
CA ASP A 243 -9.07 -2.05 -24.29
C ASP A 243 -10.21 -3.10 -24.29
N GLU A 244 -9.85 -4.39 -24.26
CA GLU A 244 -10.79 -5.51 -24.30
C GLU A 244 -10.60 -6.43 -23.09
N PHE A 245 -11.40 -6.18 -22.05
CA PHE A 245 -11.49 -7.09 -20.92
C PHE A 245 -12.75 -7.94 -21.00
N ASP A 246 -12.62 -9.18 -20.55
CA ASP A 246 -13.76 -10.00 -20.20
C ASP A 246 -14.62 -9.29 -19.12
N PRO A 247 -15.96 -9.36 -19.18
CA PRO A 247 -16.85 -8.68 -18.23
C PRO A 247 -16.59 -9.02 -16.76
N ASP A 248 -16.15 -10.24 -16.44
CA ASP A 248 -15.85 -10.64 -15.06
C ASP A 248 -14.56 -9.94 -14.57
N ILE A 249 -13.56 -9.79 -15.44
CA ILE A 249 -12.34 -9.04 -15.12
C ILE A 249 -12.66 -7.55 -14.89
N LEU A 250 -13.53 -6.95 -15.72
CA LEU A 250 -13.97 -5.57 -15.52
C LEU A 250 -14.66 -5.39 -14.17
N ARG A 251 -15.45 -6.38 -13.73
CA ARG A 251 -16.12 -6.33 -12.43
C ARG A 251 -15.11 -6.34 -11.28
N ASP A 252 -14.09 -7.19 -11.35
CA ASP A 252 -13.02 -7.24 -10.34
C ASP A 252 -12.23 -5.93 -10.30
N ILE A 253 -11.96 -5.32 -11.46
CA ILE A 253 -11.31 -4.00 -11.56
C ILE A 253 -12.16 -2.93 -10.87
N VAL A 254 -13.47 -2.87 -11.16
CA VAL A 254 -14.38 -1.92 -10.54
C VAL A 254 -14.45 -2.14 -9.03
N GLU A 255 -14.47 -3.39 -8.56
CA GLU A 255 -14.39 -3.70 -7.13
C GLU A 255 -13.09 -3.15 -6.52
N LEU A 256 -11.93 -3.49 -7.08
CA LEU A 256 -10.63 -3.04 -6.59
C LEU A 256 -10.53 -1.51 -6.54
N LEU A 257 -10.99 -0.81 -7.58
CA LEU A 257 -10.95 0.64 -7.68
C LEU A 257 -11.83 1.36 -6.64
N ASN A 258 -12.85 0.69 -6.12
CA ASN A 258 -13.75 1.25 -5.10
C ASN A 258 -13.49 0.72 -3.69
N LEU A 259 -12.47 -0.13 -3.49
CA LEU A 259 -12.03 -0.51 -2.15
C LEU A 259 -11.38 0.68 -1.42
N ALA A 260 -12.04 1.13 -0.36
CA ALA A 260 -11.52 2.08 0.62
C ALA A 260 -11.57 1.49 2.04
N PRO A 261 -10.69 1.94 2.96
CA PRO A 261 -10.83 1.59 4.37
C PRO A 261 -12.12 2.20 4.94
N ASP A 262 -13.10 1.35 5.24
CA ASP A 262 -14.33 1.71 5.93
C ASP A 262 -14.33 1.05 7.31
N TRP A 263 -14.24 1.85 8.36
CA TRP A 263 -14.40 1.43 9.75
C TRP A 263 -14.67 2.64 10.64
#